data_AF-A0A7C5NWM4-F1
#
_entry.id   AF-A0A7C5NWM4-F1
#
_cell.length_a   1.000
_cell.length_b   1.000
_cell.length_c   1.000
_cell.angle_alpha   90.00
_cell.angle_beta   90.00
_cell.angle_gamma   90.00
#
_symmetry.space_group_name_H-M   'P 1'
#
loop_
_entity.id
_entity.type
_entity.pdbx_description
1 polymer ?
#
loop_
_entity_poly.entity_id
_entity_poly.type
_entity_poly.pdbx_seq_one_letter_code
_entity_poly.pdbx_strand_id
1 'polypeptide(L)' 'STVLDVAERIHKDFAKNFKYARVWGKSAKFPGQRVGPDHVLEDGDIVEIHAR' A
#
# COMPACT_ATOMS: atom_id res chain seq x y z
N SER A 1 9.63 3.86 -1.72
CA SER A 1 8.43 3.70 -2.58
C SER A 1 7.21 3.78 -1.71
N THR A 2 6.24 4.63 -2.03
CA THR A 2 4.99 4.70 -1.28
C THR A 2 4.02 3.62 -1.72
N VAL A 3 2.95 3.41 -0.96
CA VAL A 3 1.84 2.55 -1.36
C VAL A 3 1.23 3.03 -2.68
N LEU A 4 1.11 4.35 -2.88
CA LEU A 4 0.57 4.91 -4.12
C LEU A 4 1.49 4.64 -5.31
N ASP A 5 2.81 4.78 -5.15
CA ASP A 5 3.78 4.43 -6.21
C ASP A 5 3.63 2.97 -6.65
N VAL A 6 3.39 2.06 -5.71
CA VAL A 6 3.17 0.64 -6.01
C VAL A 6 1.85 0.44 -6.75
N ALA A 7 0.77 1.11 -6.31
CA ALA A 7 -0.52 1.06 -6.99
C ALA A 7 -0.40 1.56 -8.45
N GLU A 8 0.30 2.68 -8.68
CA GLU A 8 0.53 3.23 -10.03
C GLU A 8 1.36 2.31 -10.92
N ARG A 9 2.38 1.64 -10.35
CA ARG A 9 3.21 0.67 -11.07
C ARG A 9 2.44 -0.58 -11.50
N ILE A 10 1.43 -0.99 -10.72
CA ILE A 10 0.56 -2.10 -11.10
C ILE A 10 -0.43 -1.65 -12.18
N HIS A 11 -1.22 -0.62 -11.90
CA HIS A 11 -2.13 -0.01 -12.87
C HIS A 11 -2.60 1.36 -12.41
N LYS A 12 -2.74 2.31 -13.34
CA LYS A 12 -3.19 3.69 -13.04
C LYS A 12 -4.56 3.75 -12.35
N ASP A 13 -5.43 2.77 -12.62
CA ASP A 13 -6.76 2.71 -12.00
C ASP A 13 -6.73 2.32 -10.52
N PHE A 14 -5.73 1.52 -10.08
CA PHE A 14 -5.57 1.22 -8.66
C PHE A 14 -5.20 2.46 -7.86
N ALA A 15 -4.36 3.33 -8.42
CA ALA A 15 -4.00 4.60 -7.81
C ALA A 15 -5.19 5.58 -7.81
N LYS A 16 -5.95 5.66 -8.91
CA LYS A 16 -7.14 6.53 -9.01
C LYS A 16 -8.26 6.13 -8.06
N ASN A 17 -8.52 4.83 -7.93
CA ASN A 17 -9.60 4.31 -7.09
C ASN A 17 -9.12 3.86 -5.70
N PHE A 18 -7.90 4.27 -5.30
CA PHE A 18 -7.30 3.86 -4.04
C PHE A 18 -8.16 4.28 -2.84
N LYS A 19 -8.48 3.34 -1.97
CA LYS A 19 -9.26 3.60 -0.74
C LYS A 19 -8.40 3.49 0.51
N TYR A 20 -7.61 2.42 0.60
CA TYR A 20 -6.60 2.18 1.63
C TYR A 20 -5.76 0.97 1.24
N ALA A 21 -4.65 0.76 1.93
CA ALA A 21 -3.93 -0.50 1.88
C ALA A 21 -3.79 -1.12 3.27
N ARG A 22 -3.50 -2.41 3.31
CA ARG A 22 -3.02 -3.11 4.50
C ARG A 22 -1.61 -3.58 4.27
N VAL A 23 -0.78 -3.48 5.30
CA VAL A 23 0.64 -3.87 5.22
C VAL A 23 0.97 -4.89 6.30
N TRP A 24 1.78 -5.87 5.93
CA TRP A 24 2.44 -6.82 6.83
C TRP A 24 3.94 -6.79 6.53
N GLY A 25 4.74 -6.45 7.52
CA GLY A 25 6.18 -6.36 7.36
C GLY A 25 6.81 -5.39 8.34
N LYS A 26 7.99 -4.89 8.01
CA LYS A 26 8.81 -4.05 8.90
C LYS A 26 8.27 -2.62 9.02
N SER A 27 7.66 -2.12 7.96
CA SER A 27 7.08 -0.77 7.93
C SER A 27 5.77 -0.65 8.72
N ALA A 28 5.12 -1.78 9.01
CA ALA A 28 3.88 -1.84 9.77
C ALA A 28 4.17 -2.03 11.27
N LYS A 29 3.51 -1.23 12.12
CA LYS A 29 3.56 -1.37 13.58
C LYS A 29 2.94 -2.67 14.08
N PHE A 30 1.96 -3.18 13.33
CA PHE A 30 1.29 -4.45 13.60
C PHE A 30 0.81 -5.07 12.29
N PRO A 31 0.73 -6.41 12.20
CA PRO A 31 0.30 -7.10 10.99
C PRO A 31 -1.11 -6.67 10.55
N GLY A 32 -1.25 -6.32 9.27
CA GLY A 32 -2.53 -5.86 8.72
C GLY A 32 -2.86 -4.42 9.09
N GLN A 33 -1.86 -3.61 9.45
CA GLN A 33 -2.04 -2.19 9.69
C GLN A 33 -2.64 -1.54 8.44
N ARG A 34 -3.76 -0.83 8.64
CA ARG A 34 -4.36 -0.01 7.59
C ARG A 34 -3.53 1.26 7.42
N VAL A 35 -3.11 1.51 6.18
CA VAL A 35 -2.25 2.65 5.82
C VAL A 35 -2.86 3.47 4.69
N GLY A 36 -2.45 4.73 4.62
CA GLY A 36 -2.78 5.65 3.55
C GLY A 36 -1.87 5.50 2.33
N PRO A 37 -2.11 6.30 1.28
CA PRO A 37 -1.33 6.27 0.04
C PRO A 37 0.14 6.69 0.26
N ASP A 38 0.40 7.63 1.18
CA ASP A 38 1.72 8.18 1.48
C ASP A 38 2.61 7.29 2.36
N HIS A 39 2.12 6.10 2.74
CA HIS A 39 2.87 5.20 3.59
C HIS A 39 4.10 4.66 2.84
N VAL A 40 5.27 4.81 3.47
CA VAL A 40 6.55 4.35 2.92
C VAL A 40 6.70 2.86 3.19
N LEU A 41 6.88 2.10 2.12
CA LEU A 41 7.11 0.66 2.17
C LEU A 41 8.59 0.34 2.30
N GLU A 42 8.88 -0.78 2.96
CA GLU A 42 10.19 -1.38 3.12
C GLU A 42 10.30 -2.70 2.36
N ASP A 43 11.54 -3.13 2.08
CA ASP A 43 11.80 -4.38 1.39
C ASP A 43 11.30 -5.59 2.21
N GLY A 44 10.57 -6.49 1.55
CA GLY A 44 9.92 -7.64 2.18
C GLY A 44 8.53 -7.38 2.74
N ASP A 45 7.98 -6.17 2.60
CA ASP A 45 6.59 -5.89 2.98
C ASP A 45 5.58 -6.54 2.03
N ILE A 46 4.53 -7.09 2.62
CA ILE A 46 3.34 -7.58 1.91
C ILE A 46 2.29 -6.47 1.96
N VAL A 47 1.81 -6.04 0.80
CA VAL A 47 0.84 -4.95 0.65
C VAL A 47 -0.42 -5.45 -0.02
N GLU A 48 -1.57 -5.21 0.62
CA GLU A 48 -2.89 -5.48 0.09
C GLU A 48 -3.57 -4.15 -0.26
N ILE A 49 -3.82 -3.90 -1.54
CA ILE A 49 -4.44 -2.66 -2.03
C ILE A 49 -5.94 -2.86 -2.14
N HIS A 50 -6.70 -1.96 -1.50
CA HIS A 50 -8.15 -1.89 -1.67
C HIS A 50 -8.48 -0.69 -2.56
N ALA A 51 -8.82 -0.97 -3.81
CA ALA A 51 -9.36 0.00 -4.75
C ALA A 51 -10.86 -0.26 -4.97
N ARG A 52 -11.62 0.79 -5.28
CA ARG A 52 -13.04 0.71 -5.59
C ARG A 52 -13.29 0.30 -7.05
#